data_AF-A0A2G6DWZ5-F1
#
_entry.id   AF-A0A2G6DWZ5-F1
#
_cell.length_a   1.000
_cell.length_b   1.000
_cell.length_c   1.000
_cell.angle_alpha   90.00
_cell.angle_beta   90.00
_cell.angle_gamma   90.00
#
_symmetry.space_group_name_H-M   'P 1'
#
loop_
_entity.id
_entity.type
_entity.pdbx_description
1 polymer ?
#
loop_
_entity_poly.entity_id
_entity_poly.type
_entity_poly.pdbx_seq_one_letter_code
_entity_poly.pdbx_strand_id
1 'polypeptide(L)'
;MRRLNVRTSWSESSDVTQTAHLTDSRTDALVRTHLPLVGYVVAEVHGRLPSHVDRDDLTAAGMSGLAEAAMSYDPDTGVPFHRFAAIRIKGAVLDELRSADWTSRGARARSKELGSAEEQLAQRLGRSPTAAEMSAHLGVSLAELDRRRAETARSLTSLDALDAAVGQSIPDAAPDPGDRVVHAERIGYLHAAVDALPDRSQAVIAGLFFQQRSVSEIAAELGVTESRVSQLKTEALGLLHDALEVTHGDTEPSKPAPAKGAGARRRQEYYAAVAANATAAGLGAQAALIEARHRDETTRSAQRKILRTSPSRSMG
;
A
#
# COMPACT_ATOMS: atom_id res chain seq x y z
N MET A 1 42.60 -69.91 -6.29
CA MET A 1 43.37 -68.81 -5.67
C MET A 1 42.73 -67.49 -6.09
N ARG A 2 42.64 -66.55 -5.14
CA ARG A 2 42.15 -65.15 -5.23
C ARG A 2 40.64 -64.92 -5.19
N ARG A 3 40.19 -64.65 -3.96
CA ARG A 3 39.01 -63.86 -3.60
C ARG A 3 39.20 -62.43 -4.10
N LEU A 4 38.15 -61.80 -4.64
CA LEU A 4 38.00 -60.35 -4.59
C LEU A 4 36.64 -60.02 -3.99
N ASN A 5 36.74 -59.26 -2.90
CA ASN A 5 35.69 -58.71 -2.09
C ASN A 5 35.45 -57.28 -2.60
N VAL A 6 34.25 -56.97 -3.08
CA VAL A 6 33.79 -55.58 -3.16
C VAL A 6 32.43 -55.53 -2.48
N ARG A 7 32.50 -55.01 -1.26
CA ARG A 7 31.38 -54.62 -0.41
C ARG A 7 31.04 -53.18 -0.79
N THR A 8 30.02 -52.97 -1.62
CA THR A 8 29.39 -51.66 -1.79
C THR A 8 28.10 -51.65 -0.96
N SER A 9 28.19 -50.99 0.18
CA SER A 9 27.07 -50.66 1.04
C SER A 9 26.11 -49.73 0.30
N TRP A 10 24.88 -50.18 0.11
CA TRP A 10 23.76 -49.33 -0.26
C TRP A 10 23.42 -48.43 0.94
N SER A 11 23.65 -47.13 0.81
CA SER A 11 23.24 -46.11 1.77
C SER A 11 22.90 -44.84 1.00
N GLU A 12 21.85 -44.89 0.18
CA GLU A 12 21.50 -43.78 -0.72
C GLU A 12 19.98 -43.68 -0.96
N SER A 13 19.19 -43.82 0.10
CA SER A 13 17.72 -43.70 -0.02
C SER A 13 17.04 -42.92 1.10
N SER A 14 17.80 -42.27 2.00
CA SER A 14 17.22 -41.45 3.07
C SER A 14 17.30 -39.94 2.81
N ASP A 15 18.26 -39.46 2.02
CA ASP A 15 18.51 -38.01 1.87
C ASP A 15 17.59 -37.31 0.85
N VAL A 16 17.16 -37.99 -0.21
CA VAL A 16 16.32 -37.39 -1.28
C VAL A 16 14.90 -37.10 -0.79
N THR A 17 14.34 -37.98 0.05
CA THR A 17 12.99 -37.79 0.62
C THR A 17 13.00 -36.75 1.74
N GLN A 18 14.10 -36.65 2.49
CA GLN A 18 14.25 -35.68 3.58
C GLN A 18 14.46 -34.25 3.05
N THR A 19 15.24 -34.08 1.97
CA THR A 19 15.44 -32.77 1.33
C THR A 19 14.18 -32.23 0.65
N ALA A 20 13.39 -33.08 -0.03
CA ALA A 20 12.13 -32.68 -0.68
C ALA A 20 11.04 -32.22 0.31
N HIS A 21 10.92 -32.88 1.47
CA HIS A 21 9.97 -32.48 2.52
C HIS A 21 10.41 -31.19 3.26
N LEU A 22 11.72 -30.94 3.36
CA LEU A 22 12.25 -29.73 3.98
C LEU A 22 12.09 -28.50 3.08
N THR A 23 12.29 -28.64 1.76
CA THR A 23 12.00 -27.56 0.80
C THR A 23 10.51 -27.21 0.81
N ASP A 24 9.62 -28.20 0.87
CA ASP A 24 8.17 -27.96 0.93
C ASP A 24 7.76 -27.18 2.20
N SER A 25 8.27 -27.56 3.39
CA SER A 25 7.93 -26.84 4.63
C SER A 25 8.53 -25.42 4.70
N ARG A 26 9.73 -25.23 4.14
CA ARG A 26 10.40 -23.92 4.10
C ARG A 26 9.68 -22.99 3.12
N THR A 27 9.38 -23.48 1.93
CA THR A 27 8.63 -22.76 0.90
C THR A 27 7.24 -22.40 1.43
N ASP A 28 6.52 -23.33 2.06
CA ASP A 28 5.22 -23.07 2.70
C ASP A 28 5.32 -21.99 3.78
N ALA A 29 6.33 -22.05 4.65
CA ALA A 29 6.56 -21.02 5.67
C ALA A 29 6.85 -19.63 5.05
N LEU A 30 7.66 -19.56 3.99
CA LEU A 30 7.96 -18.32 3.28
C LEU A 30 6.71 -17.74 2.63
N VAL A 31 5.91 -18.58 1.95
CA VAL A 31 4.64 -18.17 1.33
C VAL A 31 3.70 -17.64 2.40
N ARG A 32 3.39 -18.43 3.44
CA ARG A 32 2.43 -18.04 4.49
C ARG A 32 2.79 -16.72 5.18
N THR A 33 4.07 -16.55 5.51
CA THR A 33 4.56 -15.34 6.18
C THR A 33 4.42 -14.11 5.30
N HIS A 34 4.50 -14.26 3.98
CA HIS A 34 4.53 -13.14 3.02
C HIS A 34 3.26 -13.04 2.17
N LEU A 35 2.20 -13.79 2.47
CA LEU A 35 0.88 -13.63 1.82
C LEU A 35 0.37 -12.18 1.80
N PRO A 36 0.51 -11.37 2.87
CA PRO A 36 0.07 -9.97 2.85
C PRO A 36 0.79 -9.11 1.79
N LEU A 37 2.00 -9.50 1.38
CA LEU A 37 2.79 -8.78 0.38
C LEU A 37 2.09 -8.79 -0.99
N VAL A 38 1.43 -9.90 -1.34
CA VAL A 38 0.63 -9.99 -2.57
C VAL A 38 -0.46 -8.93 -2.56
N GLY A 39 -1.15 -8.78 -1.42
CA GLY A 39 -2.20 -7.78 -1.32
C GLY A 39 -1.74 -6.35 -1.36
N TYR A 40 -0.59 -6.07 -0.76
CA TYR A 40 0.03 -4.76 -0.87
C TYR A 40 0.28 -4.41 -2.34
N VAL A 41 0.95 -5.29 -3.09
CA VAL A 41 1.28 -5.07 -4.50
C VAL A 41 0.02 -4.96 -5.36
N VAL A 42 -0.94 -5.87 -5.16
CA VAL A 42 -2.21 -5.88 -5.91
C VAL A 42 -3.04 -4.63 -5.61
N ALA A 43 -3.14 -4.19 -4.35
CA ALA A 43 -3.90 -2.99 -3.99
C ALA A 43 -3.25 -1.72 -4.57
N GLU A 44 -1.91 -1.67 -4.62
CA GLU A 44 -1.17 -0.57 -5.22
C GLU A 44 -1.39 -0.47 -6.74
N VAL A 45 -1.34 -1.63 -7.41
CA VAL A 45 -1.56 -1.73 -8.86
C VAL A 45 -3.04 -1.47 -9.20
N HIS A 46 -3.97 -2.19 -8.57
CA HIS A 46 -5.41 -2.10 -8.81
C HIS A 46 -5.97 -0.70 -8.60
N GLY A 47 -5.49 0.04 -7.60
CA GLY A 47 -5.91 1.42 -7.33
C GLY A 47 -5.67 2.41 -8.49
N ARG A 48 -4.84 2.04 -9.46
CA ARG A 48 -4.51 2.85 -10.65
C ARG A 48 -5.15 2.32 -11.93
N LEU A 49 -5.78 1.14 -11.87
CA LEU A 49 -6.38 0.48 -13.01
C LEU A 49 -7.85 0.87 -13.19
N PRO A 50 -8.40 0.75 -14.41
CA PRO A 50 -9.83 0.89 -14.65
C PRO A 50 -10.64 -0.17 -13.89
N SER A 51 -11.91 0.14 -13.59
CA SER A 51 -12.81 -0.73 -12.83
C SER A 51 -13.19 -2.05 -13.52
N HIS A 52 -12.84 -2.25 -14.79
CA HIS A 52 -13.09 -3.51 -15.50
C HIS A 52 -11.99 -4.56 -15.28
N VAL A 53 -10.88 -4.20 -14.63
CA VAL A 53 -9.84 -5.16 -14.26
C VAL A 53 -10.24 -5.83 -12.95
N ASP A 54 -10.34 -7.16 -13.00
CA ASP A 54 -10.65 -7.96 -11.83
C ASP A 54 -9.46 -7.98 -10.86
N ARG A 55 -9.73 -7.76 -9.58
CA ARG A 55 -8.72 -7.84 -8.54
C ARG A 55 -8.32 -9.29 -8.28
N ASP A 56 -9.25 -10.23 -8.44
CA ASP A 56 -9.02 -11.63 -8.12
C ASP A 56 -8.01 -12.25 -9.11
N ASP A 57 -8.07 -11.86 -10.38
CA ASP A 57 -7.09 -12.24 -11.40
C ASP A 57 -5.68 -11.75 -11.04
N LEU A 58 -5.55 -10.48 -10.63
CA LEU A 58 -4.27 -9.92 -10.18
C LEU A 58 -3.78 -10.59 -8.89
N THR A 59 -4.70 -10.96 -7.99
CA THR A 59 -4.37 -11.67 -6.76
C THR A 59 -3.87 -13.07 -7.09
N ALA A 60 -4.51 -13.81 -7.99
CA ALA A 60 -4.07 -15.12 -8.43
C ALA A 60 -2.69 -15.07 -9.10
N ALA A 61 -2.45 -14.09 -9.97
CA ALA A 61 -1.15 -13.85 -10.58
C ALA A 61 -0.08 -13.53 -9.52
N GLY A 62 -0.38 -12.63 -8.59
CA GLY A 62 0.53 -12.28 -7.50
C GLY A 62 0.83 -13.46 -6.56
N MET A 63 -0.16 -14.30 -6.25
CA MET A 63 0.02 -15.52 -5.45
C MET A 63 0.94 -16.52 -6.17
N SER A 64 0.77 -16.65 -7.49
CA SER A 64 1.65 -17.50 -8.32
C SER A 64 3.09 -16.96 -8.30
N GLY A 65 3.27 -15.65 -8.47
CA GLY A 65 4.58 -14.99 -8.38
C GLY A 65 5.25 -15.14 -7.00
N LEU A 66 4.48 -15.13 -5.91
CA LEU A 66 4.98 -15.39 -4.56
C LEU A 66 5.43 -16.86 -4.40
N ALA A 67 4.65 -17.81 -4.90
CA ALA A 67 5.00 -19.22 -4.85
C ALA A 67 6.28 -19.49 -5.64
N GLU A 68 6.40 -18.95 -6.86
CA GLU A 68 7.61 -19.05 -7.66
C GLU A 68 8.82 -18.38 -7.00
N ALA A 69 8.62 -17.23 -6.35
CA ALA A 69 9.67 -16.59 -5.56
C ALA A 69 10.12 -17.50 -4.41
N ALA A 70 9.18 -18.11 -3.67
CA ALA A 70 9.51 -19.00 -2.55
C ALA A 70 10.25 -20.28 -3.00
N MET A 71 9.95 -20.79 -4.20
CA MET A 71 10.66 -21.94 -4.78
C MET A 71 12.06 -21.60 -5.31
N SER A 72 12.26 -20.38 -5.84
CA SER A 72 13.51 -19.95 -6.45
C SER A 72 14.39 -19.07 -5.55
N TYR A 73 14.01 -18.89 -4.29
CA TYR A 73 14.74 -18.04 -3.36
C TYR A 73 16.02 -18.71 -2.86
N ASP A 74 17.14 -18.02 -3.08
CA ASP A 74 18.44 -18.37 -2.53
C ASP A 74 18.85 -17.36 -1.44
N PRO A 75 18.93 -17.79 -0.16
CA PRO A 75 19.37 -16.93 0.95
C PRO A 75 20.82 -16.48 0.86
N ASP A 76 21.68 -17.26 0.18
CA ASP A 76 23.12 -16.99 0.12
C ASP A 76 23.43 -15.77 -0.77
N THR A 77 22.44 -15.30 -1.52
CA THR A 77 22.49 -14.05 -2.29
C THR A 77 22.53 -12.79 -1.42
N GLY A 78 22.21 -12.90 -0.12
CA GLY A 78 22.16 -11.77 0.82
C GLY A 78 20.97 -10.83 0.64
N VAL A 79 20.06 -11.12 -0.30
CA VAL A 79 18.83 -10.34 -0.51
C VAL A 79 17.73 -10.88 0.39
N PRO A 80 17.07 -10.04 1.22
CA PRO A 80 15.92 -10.48 2.01
C PRO A 80 14.77 -11.01 1.15
N PHE A 81 14.13 -12.11 1.57
CA PHE A 81 13.07 -12.75 0.80
C PHE A 81 11.94 -11.80 0.38
N HIS A 82 11.46 -10.94 1.27
CA HIS A 82 10.37 -10.01 0.97
C HIS A 82 10.71 -9.08 -0.22
N ARG A 83 11.97 -8.66 -0.37
CA ARG A 83 12.40 -7.82 -1.50
C ARG A 83 12.38 -8.63 -2.81
N PHE A 84 12.96 -9.82 -2.77
CA PHE A 84 12.97 -10.73 -3.92
C PHE A 84 11.54 -11.08 -4.36
N ALA A 85 10.69 -11.46 -3.40
CA ALA A 85 9.29 -11.78 -3.63
C ALA A 85 8.51 -10.59 -4.17
N ALA A 86 8.69 -9.37 -3.64
CA ALA A 86 7.98 -8.18 -4.13
C ALA A 86 8.23 -7.93 -5.62
N ILE A 87 9.47 -8.09 -6.10
CA ILE A 87 9.81 -7.94 -7.52
C ILE A 87 9.12 -9.02 -8.36
N ARG A 88 9.10 -10.27 -7.89
CA ARG A 88 8.50 -11.41 -8.62
C ARG A 88 6.98 -11.34 -8.66
N ILE A 89 6.33 -11.03 -7.53
CA ILE A 89 4.89 -10.79 -7.43
C ILE A 89 4.48 -9.67 -8.39
N LYS A 90 5.21 -8.56 -8.38
CA LYS A 90 4.98 -7.43 -9.28
C LYS A 90 5.10 -7.83 -10.73
N GLY A 91 6.15 -8.56 -11.09
CA GLY A 91 6.34 -9.10 -12.44
C GLY A 91 5.14 -9.91 -12.90
N ALA A 92 4.70 -10.88 -12.07
CA ALA A 92 3.55 -11.71 -12.37
C ALA A 92 2.25 -10.91 -12.54
N VAL A 93 1.98 -9.92 -11.69
CA VAL A 93 0.81 -9.03 -11.80
C VAL A 93 0.87 -8.19 -13.09
N LEU A 94 2.04 -7.66 -13.46
CA LEU A 94 2.20 -6.88 -14.69
C LEU A 94 2.09 -7.76 -15.93
N ASP A 95 2.58 -8.99 -15.88
CA ASP A 95 2.47 -9.96 -16.96
C ASP A 95 1.01 -10.36 -17.21
N GLU A 96 0.23 -10.55 -16.14
CA GLU A 96 -1.22 -10.77 -16.24
C GLU A 96 -1.95 -9.58 -16.90
N LEU A 97 -1.54 -8.35 -16.57
CA LEU A 97 -2.10 -7.17 -17.24
C LEU A 97 -1.72 -7.10 -18.73
N ARG A 98 -0.50 -7.55 -19.08
CA ARG A 98 -0.03 -7.60 -20.47
C ARG A 98 -0.79 -8.66 -21.28
N SER A 99 -1.06 -9.84 -20.72
CA SER A 99 -1.84 -10.90 -21.37
C SER A 99 -3.32 -10.53 -21.50
N ALA A 100 -3.88 -9.84 -20.51
CA ALA A 100 -5.31 -9.48 -20.47
C ALA A 100 -5.69 -8.27 -21.35
N ASP A 101 -4.74 -7.65 -22.07
CA ASP A 101 -4.94 -6.43 -22.85
C ASP A 101 -5.69 -5.35 -22.03
N TRP A 102 -5.15 -5.08 -20.82
CA TRP A 102 -5.81 -4.34 -19.74
C TRP A 102 -6.36 -2.95 -20.14
N THR A 103 -5.81 -2.34 -21.19
CA THR A 103 -6.41 -1.18 -21.86
C THR A 103 -7.56 -1.66 -22.74
N SER A 104 -8.77 -1.72 -22.18
CA SER A 104 -9.93 -2.23 -22.91
C SER A 104 -10.08 -1.58 -24.29
N ARG A 105 -10.54 -2.37 -25.28
CA ARG A 105 -10.92 -1.84 -26.61
C ARG A 105 -11.85 -0.64 -26.49
N GLY A 106 -12.72 -0.62 -25.47
CA GLY A 106 -13.61 0.49 -25.14
C GLY A 106 -12.90 1.73 -24.58
N ALA A 107 -11.84 1.59 -23.77
CA ALA A 107 -11.03 2.73 -23.31
C ALA A 107 -10.25 3.35 -24.47
N ARG A 108 -9.67 2.52 -25.35
CA ARG A 108 -9.00 2.99 -26.58
C ARG A 108 -9.98 3.65 -27.54
N ALA A 109 -11.17 3.07 -27.72
CA ALA A 109 -12.23 3.66 -28.53
C ALA A 109 -12.71 5.01 -27.98
N ARG A 110 -12.94 5.12 -26.66
CA ARG A 110 -13.31 6.38 -25.99
C ARG A 110 -12.22 7.44 -26.05
N SER A 111 -10.96 7.05 -25.90
CA SER A 111 -9.82 7.97 -26.10
C SER A 111 -9.76 8.48 -27.53
N LYS A 112 -9.98 7.58 -28.51
CA LYS A 112 -10.00 7.94 -29.93
C LYS A 112 -11.19 8.85 -30.25
N GLU A 113 -12.36 8.57 -29.68
CA GLU A 113 -13.56 9.40 -29.80
C GLU A 113 -13.34 10.80 -29.22
N LEU A 114 -12.80 10.91 -28.01
CA LEU A 114 -12.44 12.19 -27.38
C LEU A 114 -11.43 12.98 -28.23
N GLY A 115 -10.37 12.31 -28.71
CA GLY A 115 -9.37 12.93 -29.57
C GLY A 115 -9.94 13.39 -30.91
N SER A 116 -10.75 12.55 -31.57
CA SER A 116 -11.41 12.90 -32.84
C SER A 116 -12.41 14.06 -32.68
N ALA A 117 -13.16 14.10 -31.58
CA ALA A 117 -14.07 15.20 -31.27
C ALA A 117 -13.32 16.52 -31.03
N GLU A 118 -12.22 16.46 -30.29
CA GLU A 118 -11.36 17.62 -30.03
C GLU A 118 -10.72 18.15 -31.31
N GLU A 119 -10.23 17.25 -32.17
CA GLU A 119 -9.59 17.59 -33.44
C GLU A 119 -10.60 18.20 -34.45
N GLN A 120 -11.81 17.62 -34.54
CA GLN A 120 -12.90 18.18 -35.37
C GLN A 120 -13.33 19.57 -34.91
N LEU A 121 -13.48 19.76 -33.59
CA LEU A 121 -13.82 21.07 -33.03
C LEU A 121 -12.68 22.07 -33.21
N ALA A 122 -11.43 21.64 -33.00
CA ALA A 122 -10.27 22.50 -33.19
C ALA A 122 -10.15 22.98 -34.65
N GLN A 123 -10.40 22.09 -35.60
CA GLN A 123 -10.39 22.41 -37.03
C GLN A 123 -11.53 23.37 -37.41
N ARG A 124 -12.71 23.25 -36.78
CA ARG A 124 -13.85 24.16 -37.01
C ARG A 124 -13.69 25.52 -36.34
N LEU A 125 -13.07 25.57 -35.16
CA LEU A 125 -12.95 26.79 -34.35
C LEU A 125 -11.64 27.55 -34.61
N GLY A 126 -10.65 26.90 -35.23
CA GLY A 126 -9.30 27.45 -35.42
C GLY A 126 -8.51 27.60 -34.12
N ARG A 127 -8.97 26.99 -33.02
CA ARG A 127 -8.37 27.02 -31.68
C ARG A 127 -8.77 25.77 -30.90
N SER A 128 -8.10 25.49 -29.79
CA SER A 128 -8.51 24.40 -28.91
C SER A 128 -9.93 24.64 -28.35
N PRO A 129 -10.81 23.62 -28.35
CA PRO A 129 -12.16 23.73 -27.82
C PRO A 129 -12.19 23.77 -26.29
N THR A 130 -13.16 24.50 -25.74
CA THR A 130 -13.43 24.56 -24.30
C THR A 130 -14.17 23.30 -23.83
N ALA A 131 -14.15 23.03 -22.52
CA ALA A 131 -14.89 21.90 -21.94
C ALA A 131 -16.39 21.97 -22.21
N ALA A 132 -16.98 23.17 -22.23
CA ALA A 132 -18.39 23.38 -22.56
C ALA A 132 -18.69 23.01 -24.02
N GLU A 133 -17.85 23.46 -24.95
CA GLU A 133 -17.96 23.14 -26.38
C GLU A 133 -17.80 21.63 -26.64
N MET A 134 -16.86 20.98 -25.95
CA MET A 134 -16.69 19.53 -25.99
C MET A 134 -17.91 18.78 -25.45
N SER A 135 -18.47 19.22 -24.32
CA SER A 135 -19.65 18.59 -23.71
C SER A 135 -20.87 18.66 -24.64
N ALA A 136 -21.07 19.81 -25.28
CA ALA A 136 -22.16 20.02 -26.23
C ALA A 136 -21.99 19.19 -27.50
N HIS A 137 -20.76 19.07 -28.01
CA HIS A 137 -20.46 18.29 -29.21
C HIS A 137 -20.64 16.78 -29.00
N LEU A 138 -20.24 16.28 -27.83
CA LEU A 138 -20.36 14.86 -27.46
C LEU A 138 -21.74 14.49 -26.88
N GLY A 139 -22.62 15.46 -26.63
CA GLY A 139 -23.94 15.22 -26.03
C GLY A 139 -23.88 14.69 -24.60
N VAL A 140 -22.82 15.04 -23.85
CA VAL A 140 -22.61 14.60 -22.47
C VAL A 140 -22.56 15.79 -21.51
N SER A 141 -22.82 15.56 -20.23
CA SER A 141 -22.64 16.61 -19.22
C SER A 141 -21.15 16.91 -18.99
N LEU A 142 -20.84 18.09 -18.44
CA LEU A 142 -19.46 18.44 -18.05
C LEU A 142 -18.87 17.44 -17.04
N ALA A 143 -19.65 17.03 -16.04
CA ALA A 143 -19.23 16.03 -15.06
C ALA A 143 -18.92 14.68 -15.73
N GLU A 144 -19.69 14.30 -16.74
CA GLU A 144 -19.46 13.08 -17.52
C GLU A 144 -18.20 13.19 -18.38
N LEU A 145 -17.98 14.34 -19.00
CA LEU A 145 -16.78 14.61 -19.80
C LEU A 145 -15.51 14.52 -18.93
N ASP A 146 -15.54 15.13 -17.75
CA ASP A 146 -14.41 15.10 -16.81
C ASP A 146 -14.16 13.69 -16.28
N ARG A 147 -15.22 12.93 -16.00
CA ARG A 147 -15.13 11.52 -15.63
C ARG A 147 -14.47 10.69 -16.73
N ARG A 148 -14.92 10.83 -17.99
CA ARG A 148 -14.34 10.12 -19.15
C ARG A 148 -12.89 10.48 -19.39
N ARG A 149 -12.51 11.76 -19.24
CA ARG A 149 -11.11 12.21 -19.33
C ARG A 149 -10.25 11.61 -18.23
N ALA A 150 -10.72 11.61 -16.99
CA ALA A 150 -9.99 11.04 -15.86
C ALA A 150 -9.84 9.52 -15.96
N GLU A 151 -10.86 8.81 -16.44
CA GLU A 151 -10.80 7.37 -16.72
C GLU A 151 -9.81 7.05 -17.85
N THR A 152 -9.81 7.85 -18.91
CA THR A 152 -8.89 7.70 -20.04
C THR A 152 -7.44 7.98 -19.62
N ALA A 153 -7.20 9.05 -18.86
CA ALA A 153 -5.87 9.36 -18.33
C ALA A 153 -5.32 8.26 -17.41
N ARG A 154 -6.17 7.69 -16.53
CA ARG A 154 -5.81 6.54 -15.70
C ARG A 154 -5.53 5.29 -16.52
N SER A 155 -6.35 5.01 -17.53
CA SER A 155 -6.18 3.85 -18.41
C SER A 155 -4.97 3.96 -19.35
N LEU A 156 -4.56 5.17 -19.74
CA LEU A 156 -3.44 5.41 -20.67
C LEU A 156 -2.11 5.66 -19.97
N THR A 157 -2.09 5.72 -18.63
CA THR A 157 -0.84 5.75 -17.88
C THR A 157 -0.09 4.45 -18.17
N SER A 158 1.04 4.54 -18.88
CA SER A 158 1.75 3.37 -19.41
C SER A 158 2.09 2.36 -18.31
N LEU A 159 2.13 1.08 -18.67
CA LEU A 159 2.67 0.02 -17.78
C LEU A 159 4.05 0.39 -17.23
N ASP A 160 4.86 1.14 -17.99
CA ASP A 160 6.18 1.63 -17.55
C ASP A 160 6.08 2.67 -16.43
N ALA A 161 5.06 3.55 -16.44
CA ALA A 161 4.83 4.50 -15.35
C ALA A 161 4.29 3.80 -14.09
N LEU A 162 3.52 2.73 -14.26
CA LEU A 162 3.10 1.85 -13.16
C LEU A 162 4.30 1.09 -12.58
N ASP A 163 5.17 0.56 -13.44
CA ASP A 163 6.41 -0.12 -13.06
C ASP A 163 7.36 0.81 -12.30
N ALA A 164 7.60 2.02 -12.81
CA ALA A 164 8.47 3.01 -12.16
C ALA A 164 7.95 3.48 -10.80
N ALA A 165 6.63 3.63 -10.64
CA ALA A 165 6.06 4.12 -9.39
C ALA A 165 6.02 3.05 -8.30
N VAL A 166 5.71 1.80 -8.65
CA VAL A 166 5.72 0.68 -7.69
C VAL A 166 7.17 0.30 -7.31
N GLY A 167 8.13 0.48 -8.23
CA GLY A 167 9.55 0.24 -7.96
C GLY A 167 10.15 1.16 -6.89
N GLN A 168 9.63 2.38 -6.74
CA GLN A 168 10.07 3.35 -5.73
C GLN A 168 9.56 3.04 -4.31
N SER A 169 8.56 2.16 -4.18
CA SER A 169 7.95 1.80 -2.89
C SER A 169 8.62 0.60 -2.20
N ILE A 170 9.53 -0.10 -2.87
CA ILE A 170 10.29 -1.22 -2.31
C ILE A 170 11.68 -0.70 -1.93
N PRO A 171 12.05 -0.61 -0.63
CA PRO A 171 13.36 -0.10 -0.23
C PRO A 171 14.49 -0.98 -0.80
N ASP A 172 15.57 -0.36 -1.27
CA ASP A 172 16.61 -1.00 -2.11
C ASP A 172 17.83 -1.56 -1.34
N ALA A 173 18.04 -1.17 -0.07
CA ALA A 173 19.24 -1.52 0.71
C ALA A 173 19.04 -2.68 1.70
N ALA A 174 19.94 -3.68 1.70
CA ALA A 174 19.93 -4.71 2.74
C ALA A 174 20.24 -4.07 4.11
N PRO A 175 19.40 -4.24 5.14
CA PRO A 175 19.59 -3.58 6.43
C PRO A 175 20.81 -4.16 7.18
N ASP A 176 21.64 -3.28 7.74
CA ASP A 176 22.71 -3.62 8.68
C ASP A 176 22.14 -4.35 9.93
N PRO A 177 22.92 -5.14 10.71
CA PRO A 177 22.40 -5.75 11.94
C PRO A 177 21.75 -4.75 12.91
N GLY A 178 22.24 -3.50 12.97
CA GLY A 178 21.57 -2.42 13.69
C GLY A 178 20.21 -2.06 13.08
N ASP A 179 20.14 -1.94 11.76
CA ASP A 179 18.89 -1.65 11.03
C ASP A 179 17.86 -2.78 11.17
N ARG A 180 18.30 -4.04 11.35
CA ARG A 180 17.39 -5.18 11.58
C ARG A 180 16.65 -5.08 12.91
N VAL A 181 17.33 -4.65 13.97
CA VAL A 181 16.70 -4.44 15.29
C VAL A 181 15.74 -3.27 15.21
N VAL A 182 16.17 -2.15 14.63
CA VAL A 182 15.32 -0.97 14.41
C VAL A 182 14.10 -1.33 13.56
N HIS A 183 14.27 -2.14 12.51
CA HIS A 183 13.18 -2.60 11.67
C HIS A 183 12.21 -3.52 12.41
N ALA A 184 12.69 -4.47 13.21
CA ALA A 184 11.84 -5.33 14.02
C ALA A 184 11.02 -4.53 15.05
N GLU A 185 11.64 -3.54 15.69
CA GLU A 185 10.94 -2.61 16.58
C GLU A 185 9.89 -1.78 15.84
N ARG A 186 10.22 -1.26 14.64
CA ARG A 186 9.26 -0.54 13.78
C ARG A 186 8.05 -1.39 13.43
N ILE A 187 8.25 -2.65 13.08
CA ILE A 187 7.15 -3.59 12.75
C ILE A 187 6.29 -3.85 13.99
N GLY A 188 6.91 -4.11 15.14
CA GLY A 188 6.16 -4.28 16.39
C GLY A 188 5.36 -3.03 16.76
N TYR A 189 5.92 -1.85 16.51
CA TYR A 189 5.26 -0.59 16.75
C TYR A 189 4.11 -0.33 15.76
N LEU A 190 4.29 -0.67 14.49
CA LEU A 190 3.22 -0.64 13.49
C LEU A 190 2.05 -1.53 13.90
N HIS A 191 2.30 -2.73 14.44
CA HIS A 191 1.23 -3.59 14.96
C HIS A 191 0.49 -2.91 16.12
N ALA A 192 1.22 -2.35 17.09
CA ALA A 192 0.62 -1.59 18.19
C ALA A 192 -0.25 -0.41 17.70
N ALA A 193 0.18 0.25 16.62
CA ALA A 193 -0.56 1.34 15.99
C ALA A 193 -1.83 0.87 15.27
N VAL A 194 -1.74 -0.25 14.54
CA VAL A 194 -2.91 -0.87 13.89
C VAL A 194 -3.93 -1.33 14.92
N ASP A 195 -3.50 -1.90 16.04
CA ASP A 195 -4.37 -2.37 17.12
C ASP A 195 -5.07 -1.23 17.88
N ALA A 196 -4.51 -0.02 17.84
CA ALA A 196 -5.10 1.16 18.45
C ALA A 196 -6.07 1.90 17.51
N LEU A 197 -6.17 1.52 16.23
CA LEU A 197 -7.09 2.15 15.29
C LEU A 197 -8.55 1.96 15.74
N PRO A 198 -9.45 2.91 15.42
CA PRO A 198 -10.88 2.70 15.64
C PRO A 198 -11.37 1.43 14.91
N ASP A 199 -12.26 0.66 15.54
CA ASP A 199 -12.72 -0.67 15.06
C ASP A 199 -13.05 -0.71 13.57
N ARG A 200 -13.80 0.29 13.07
CA ARG A 200 -14.18 0.38 11.65
C ARG A 200 -12.99 0.63 10.73
N SER A 201 -12.04 1.46 11.14
CA SER A 201 -10.82 1.73 10.39
C SER A 201 -9.89 0.51 10.41
N GLN A 202 -9.77 -0.15 11.55
CA GLN A 202 -9.01 -1.40 11.67
C GLN A 202 -9.58 -2.50 10.78
N ALA A 203 -10.91 -2.68 10.76
CA ALA A 203 -11.58 -3.66 9.89
C ALA A 203 -11.33 -3.38 8.40
N VAL A 204 -11.34 -2.10 7.98
CA VAL A 204 -11.01 -1.72 6.60
C VAL A 204 -9.56 -2.05 6.27
N ILE A 205 -8.60 -1.75 7.15
CA ILE A 205 -7.19 -2.08 6.94
C ILE A 205 -6.97 -3.60 6.91
N ALA A 206 -7.55 -4.33 7.86
CA ALA A 206 -7.50 -5.79 7.92
C ALA A 206 -8.07 -6.44 6.64
N GLY A 207 -9.26 -6.01 6.22
CA GLY A 207 -9.93 -6.49 5.02
C GLY A 207 -9.10 -6.26 3.76
N LEU A 208 -8.60 -5.03 3.58
CA LEU A 208 -7.88 -4.65 2.37
C LEU A 208 -6.49 -5.30 2.26
N PHE A 209 -5.71 -5.25 3.33
CA PHE A 209 -4.27 -5.57 3.28
C PHE A 209 -3.95 -7.00 3.72
N PHE A 210 -4.73 -7.57 4.64
CA PHE A 210 -4.47 -8.91 5.16
C PHE A 210 -5.40 -9.97 4.57
N GLN A 211 -6.67 -9.64 4.36
CA GLN A 211 -7.69 -10.59 3.91
C GLN A 211 -7.95 -10.53 2.39
N GLN A 212 -7.30 -9.63 1.67
CA GLN A 212 -7.45 -9.43 0.22
C GLN A 212 -8.84 -9.06 -0.28
N ARG A 213 -9.73 -8.57 0.59
CA ARG A 213 -11.12 -8.29 0.26
C ARG A 213 -11.27 -6.99 -0.50
N SER A 214 -12.21 -6.95 -1.44
CA SER A 214 -12.56 -5.77 -2.22
C SER A 214 -13.23 -4.68 -1.37
N VAL A 215 -13.20 -3.44 -1.86
CA VAL A 215 -13.86 -2.29 -1.21
C VAL A 215 -15.37 -2.50 -1.12
N SER A 216 -15.98 -3.12 -2.13
CA SER A 216 -17.41 -3.41 -2.19
C SER A 216 -17.82 -4.47 -1.15
N GLU A 217 -17.03 -5.54 -0.98
CA GLU A 217 -17.27 -6.55 0.05
C GLU A 217 -17.16 -5.98 1.47
N ILE A 218 -16.16 -5.13 1.70
CA ILE A 218 -15.95 -4.46 2.99
C ILE A 218 -17.10 -3.46 3.24
N ALA A 219 -17.53 -2.73 2.22
CA ALA A 219 -18.67 -1.81 2.30
C ALA A 219 -19.96 -2.54 2.66
N ALA A 220 -20.21 -3.70 2.04
CA ALA A 220 -21.36 -4.55 2.31
C ALA A 220 -21.34 -5.10 3.75
N GLU A 221 -20.21 -5.60 4.23
CA GLU A 221 -20.08 -6.11 5.61
C GLU A 221 -20.28 -5.02 6.65
N LEU A 222 -19.67 -3.85 6.44
CA LEU A 222 -19.74 -2.74 7.39
C LEU A 222 -21.06 -1.95 7.30
N GLY A 223 -21.92 -2.26 6.32
CA GLY A 223 -23.17 -1.56 6.07
C GLY A 223 -22.98 -0.09 5.70
N VAL A 224 -21.91 0.22 4.94
CA VAL A 224 -21.54 1.60 4.52
C VAL A 224 -21.33 1.68 3.01
N THR A 225 -21.16 2.88 2.48
CA THR A 225 -20.83 3.07 1.05
C THR A 225 -19.33 2.87 0.78
N GLU A 226 -18.97 2.51 -0.45
CA GLU A 226 -17.56 2.40 -0.89
C GLU A 226 -16.78 3.71 -0.69
N SER A 227 -17.44 4.85 -0.89
CA SER A 227 -16.86 6.17 -0.60
C SER A 227 -16.49 6.30 0.89
N ARG A 228 -17.34 5.77 1.79
CA ARG A 228 -17.05 5.78 3.22
C ARG A 228 -15.88 4.85 3.58
N VAL A 229 -15.78 3.68 2.95
CA VAL A 229 -14.62 2.78 3.11
C VAL A 229 -13.34 3.47 2.66
N SER A 230 -13.37 4.18 1.53
CA SER A 230 -12.22 4.96 1.04
C SER A 230 -11.80 6.06 2.02
N GLN A 231 -12.76 6.76 2.64
CA GLN A 231 -12.46 7.76 3.68
C GLN A 231 -11.83 7.12 4.93
N LEU A 232 -12.38 6.00 5.40
CA LEU A 232 -11.84 5.26 6.56
C LEU A 232 -10.42 4.77 6.29
N LYS A 233 -10.15 4.27 5.07
CA LYS A 233 -8.79 3.91 4.62
C LYS A 233 -7.84 5.10 4.71
N THR A 234 -8.22 6.26 4.14
CA THR A 234 -7.37 7.46 4.16
C THR A 234 -7.14 7.97 5.59
N GLU A 235 -8.17 7.98 6.44
CA GLU A 235 -8.05 8.37 7.86
C GLU A 235 -7.12 7.42 8.62
N ALA A 236 -7.27 6.12 8.43
CA ALA A 236 -6.41 5.10 9.05
C ALA A 236 -4.95 5.23 8.61
N LEU A 237 -4.70 5.35 7.30
CA LEU A 237 -3.34 5.52 6.77
C LEU A 237 -2.68 6.81 7.27
N GLY A 238 -3.43 7.89 7.41
CA GLY A 238 -2.92 9.13 8.02
C GLY A 238 -2.50 8.94 9.48
N LEU A 239 -3.33 8.26 10.29
CA LEU A 239 -3.02 7.96 11.69
C LEU A 239 -1.81 7.04 11.85
N LEU A 240 -1.69 6.02 10.99
CA LEU A 240 -0.54 5.11 10.98
C LEU A 240 0.74 5.83 10.56
N HIS A 241 0.67 6.66 9.52
CA HIS A 241 1.80 7.46 9.06
C HIS A 241 2.30 8.42 10.13
N ASP A 242 1.40 9.21 10.73
CA ASP A 242 1.76 10.14 11.81
C ASP A 242 2.39 9.39 12.99
N ALA A 243 1.83 8.23 13.37
CA ALA A 243 2.37 7.41 14.46
C ALA A 243 3.80 6.91 14.15
N LEU A 244 4.10 6.55 12.90
CA LEU A 244 5.42 6.06 12.47
C LEU A 244 6.45 7.19 12.27
N GLU A 245 6.02 8.37 11.81
CA GLU A 245 6.88 9.57 11.68
C GLU A 245 7.30 10.12 13.05
N VAL A 246 6.43 10.02 14.06
CA VAL A 246 6.73 10.44 15.43
C VAL A 246 7.97 9.72 15.99
N THR A 247 8.19 8.47 15.57
CA THR A 247 9.30 7.60 15.98
C THR A 247 10.64 7.95 15.30
N HIS A 248 10.63 8.67 14.18
CA HIS A 248 11.83 8.95 13.38
C HIS A 248 12.06 10.46 13.29
N GLY A 249 13.06 10.96 14.02
CA GLY A 249 13.37 12.39 14.13
C GLY A 249 13.85 13.11 12.85
N ASP A 250 13.77 12.50 11.67
CA ASP A 250 14.49 12.97 10.46
C ASP A 250 13.60 13.50 9.34
N THR A 251 12.32 13.78 9.59
CA THR A 251 11.48 14.44 8.57
C THR A 251 10.57 15.45 9.24
N GLU A 252 10.55 16.67 8.69
CA GLU A 252 9.59 17.69 9.12
C GLU A 252 8.19 17.06 9.09
N PRO A 253 7.43 17.14 10.20
CA PRO A 253 6.11 16.52 10.27
C PRO A 253 5.27 17.00 9.09
N SER A 254 4.75 16.05 8.30
CA SER A 254 3.76 16.33 7.26
C SER A 254 2.56 16.95 7.96
N LYS A 255 2.51 18.28 7.95
CA LYS A 255 1.67 19.13 8.78
C LYS A 255 0.24 18.57 8.87
N PRO A 256 -0.16 17.91 9.97
CA PRO A 256 -1.52 17.43 10.07
C PRO A 256 -2.42 18.66 10.19
N ALA A 257 -3.50 18.69 9.42
CA ALA A 257 -4.47 19.77 9.46
C ALA A 257 -4.90 19.99 10.93
N PRO A 258 -4.88 21.23 11.45
CA PRO A 258 -5.20 21.49 12.84
C PRO A 258 -6.68 21.20 13.08
N ALA A 259 -7.02 19.96 13.45
CA ALA A 259 -8.40 19.68 13.85
C ALA A 259 -8.65 20.38 15.18
N LYS A 260 -9.57 21.34 15.17
CA LYS A 260 -10.07 21.99 16.38
C LYS A 260 -11.15 21.09 17.00
N GLY A 261 -11.22 21.04 18.34
CA GLY A 261 -12.30 20.35 19.06
C GLY A 261 -12.15 18.82 19.15
N ALA A 262 -13.27 18.10 19.13
CA ALA A 262 -13.35 16.65 19.41
C ALA A 262 -12.40 15.76 18.56
N GLY A 263 -11.99 16.23 17.37
CA GLY A 263 -11.02 15.52 16.53
C GLY A 263 -9.58 15.52 17.08
N ALA A 264 -9.17 16.55 17.82
CA ALA A 264 -7.86 16.57 18.48
C ALA A 264 -7.82 15.58 19.64
N ARG A 265 -8.92 15.49 20.40
CA ARG A 265 -9.04 14.58 21.54
C ARG A 265 -8.99 13.11 21.10
N ARG A 266 -9.74 12.75 20.05
CA ARG A 266 -9.68 11.40 19.47
C ARG A 266 -8.29 11.00 18.98
N ARG A 267 -7.55 11.93 18.38
CA ARG A 267 -6.14 11.68 18.00
C ARG A 267 -5.24 11.47 19.21
N GLN A 268 -5.40 12.29 20.25
CA GLN A 268 -4.64 12.11 21.49
C GLN A 268 -4.93 10.77 22.17
N GLU A 269 -6.19 10.36 22.18
CA GLU A 269 -6.63 9.04 22.69
C GLU A 269 -6.01 7.90 21.87
N TYR A 270 -5.99 8.03 20.54
CA TYR A 270 -5.30 7.09 19.65
C TYR A 270 -3.81 6.96 19.99
N TYR A 271 -3.05 8.06 20.00
CA TYR A 271 -1.61 7.99 20.25
C TYR A 271 -1.26 7.49 21.66
N ALA A 272 -2.09 7.79 22.66
CA ALA A 272 -1.95 7.22 23.99
C ALA A 272 -2.17 5.69 23.99
N ALA A 273 -3.16 5.20 23.23
CA ALA A 273 -3.38 3.77 23.04
C ALA A 273 -2.22 3.09 22.30
N VAL A 274 -1.66 3.74 21.27
CA VAL A 274 -0.46 3.21 20.57
C VAL A 274 0.73 3.07 21.54
N ALA A 275 1.00 4.09 22.36
CA ALA A 275 2.08 4.05 23.33
C ALA A 275 1.87 2.95 24.40
N ALA A 276 0.62 2.77 24.85
CA ALA A 276 0.27 1.71 25.79
C ALA A 276 0.49 0.31 25.19
N ASN A 277 0.01 0.09 23.95
CA ASN A 277 0.18 -1.18 23.23
C ASN A 277 1.66 -1.47 22.96
N ALA A 278 2.44 -0.48 22.54
CA ALA A 278 3.87 -0.61 22.31
C ALA A 278 4.64 -0.94 23.60
N THR A 279 4.27 -0.33 24.72
CA THR A 279 4.85 -0.63 26.04
C THR A 279 4.54 -2.07 26.46
N ALA A 280 3.30 -2.52 26.26
CA ALA A 280 2.89 -3.89 26.55
C ALA A 280 3.64 -4.92 25.67
N ALA A 281 4.01 -4.55 24.45
CA ALA A 281 4.83 -5.36 23.55
C ALA A 281 6.35 -5.29 23.83
N GLY A 282 6.78 -4.55 24.86
CA GLY A 282 8.20 -4.43 25.24
C GLY A 282 9.00 -3.39 24.45
N LEU A 283 8.35 -2.52 23.66
CA LEU A 283 8.97 -1.51 22.78
C LEU A 283 9.17 -0.16 23.51
N GLY A 284 9.75 -0.21 24.72
CA GLY A 284 9.71 0.90 25.68
C GLY A 284 10.37 2.22 25.23
N ALA A 285 11.44 2.17 24.44
CA ALA A 285 12.14 3.36 23.96
C ALA A 285 11.30 4.18 22.97
N GLN A 286 10.60 3.51 22.06
CA GLN A 286 9.74 4.15 21.07
C GLN A 286 8.47 4.69 21.73
N ALA A 287 7.84 3.92 22.62
CA ALA A 287 6.64 4.32 23.38
C ALA A 287 6.82 5.67 24.10
N ALA A 288 7.97 5.89 24.75
CA ALA A 288 8.27 7.12 25.46
C ALA A 288 8.43 8.35 24.53
N LEU A 289 8.97 8.16 23.32
CA LEU A 289 9.15 9.24 22.33
C LEU A 289 7.82 9.80 21.82
N ILE A 290 6.83 8.93 21.61
CA ILE A 290 5.50 9.32 21.12
C ILE A 290 4.76 10.13 22.17
N GLU A 291 4.80 9.65 23.41
CA GLU A 291 4.17 10.31 24.54
C GLU A 291 4.80 11.71 24.77
N ALA A 292 6.11 11.84 24.61
CA ALA A 292 6.82 13.12 24.68
C ALA A 292 6.44 14.08 23.52
N ARG A 293 6.46 13.61 22.27
CA ARG A 293 6.21 14.45 21.08
C ARG A 293 4.77 14.97 21.03
N HIS A 294 3.79 14.17 21.42
CA HIS A 294 2.39 14.64 21.48
C HIS A 294 2.12 15.60 22.63
N ARG A 295 2.78 15.44 23.79
CA ARG A 295 2.74 16.44 24.88
C ARG A 295 3.30 17.80 24.42
N ASP A 296 4.36 17.79 23.62
CA ASP A 296 4.96 19.03 23.09
C ASP A 296 4.09 19.71 22.02
N GLU A 297 3.48 18.95 21.11
CA GLU A 297 2.59 19.51 20.08
C GLU A 297 1.30 20.11 20.65
N THR A 298 0.70 19.46 21.65
CA THR A 298 -0.45 19.99 22.37
C THR A 298 -0.10 21.29 23.10
N THR A 299 1.10 21.35 23.70
CA THR A 299 1.62 22.55 24.38
C THR A 299 1.91 23.70 23.41
N ARG A 300 2.57 23.44 22.27
CA ARG A 300 2.85 24.44 21.22
C ARG A 300 1.57 24.96 20.57
N SER A 301 0.57 24.09 20.37
CA SER A 301 -0.75 24.48 19.84
C SER A 301 -1.52 25.38 20.81
N ALA A 302 -1.44 25.10 22.12
CA ALA A 302 -2.02 25.94 23.17
C ALA A 302 -1.34 27.31 23.28
N GLN A 303 0.01 27.36 23.25
CA GLN A 303 0.77 28.62 23.30
C GLN A 303 0.52 29.52 22.09
N ARG A 304 0.43 28.97 20.87
CA ARG A 304 0.09 29.74 19.65
C ARG A 304 -1.34 30.28 19.68
N LYS A 305 -2.25 29.64 20.41
CA LYS A 305 -3.64 30.12 20.59
C LYS A 305 -3.69 31.31 21.54
N ILE A 306 -2.90 31.30 22.61
CA ILE A 306 -2.80 32.41 23.58
C ILE A 306 -2.22 33.68 22.92
N LEU A 307 -1.19 33.53 22.09
CA LEU A 307 -0.54 34.64 21.37
C LEU A 307 -1.41 35.30 20.29
N ARG A 308 -2.50 34.66 19.84
CA ARG A 308 -3.45 35.23 18.84
C ARG A 308 -4.67 35.91 19.46
N THR A 309 -4.88 35.80 20.76
CA THR A 309 -6.04 36.39 21.47
C THR A 309 -5.69 37.60 22.34
N SER A 310 -4.44 38.06 22.34
CA SER A 310 -4.08 39.32 23.00
C SER A 310 -4.66 40.51 22.23
N PRO A 311 -5.59 41.30 22.81
CA PRO A 311 -6.08 42.50 22.15
C PRO A 311 -4.94 43.52 22.09
N SER A 312 -4.69 44.05 20.90
CA SER A 312 -3.95 45.30 20.71
C SER A 312 -4.56 46.36 21.62
N ARG A 313 -3.86 46.68 22.72
CA ARG A 313 -4.22 47.77 23.61
C ARG A 313 -3.75 49.05 22.92
N SER A 314 -4.61 49.61 22.08
CA SER A 314 -4.51 50.98 21.61
C SER A 314 -4.71 51.92 22.81
N MET A 315 -3.62 52.59 23.21
CA MET A 315 -3.64 53.92 23.82
C MET A 315 -2.80 54.76 22.85
N GLY A 316 -3.26 55.91 22.36
CA GLY A 316 -3.68 57.06 23.15
C GLY A 316 -2.52 58.04 23.10
#